data_AF-W4RLC4-F1
#
_entry.id   AF-W4RLC4-F1
#
_cell.length_a   1.000
_cell.length_b   1.000
_cell.length_c   1.000
_cell.angle_alpha   90.00
_cell.angle_beta   90.00
_cell.angle_gamma   90.00
#
_symmetry.space_group_name_H-M   'P 1'
#
loop_
_entity.id
_entity.type
_entity.pdbx_description
1 polymer ?
#
loop_
_entity_poly.entity_id
_entity_poly.type
_entity_poly.pdbx_seq_one_letter_code
_entity_poly.pdbx_strand_id
1 'polypeptide(L)' 'MGHEKFIKFAVLLPLVEVNGDVHILFEVRSLKMRRQPGEVCFPGGR' A
#
# COMPACT_ATOMS: atom_id res chain seq x y z
N MET A 1 -24.63 -6.59 9.01
CA MET A 1 -23.31 -7.27 9.12
C MET A 1 -22.31 -6.25 9.67
N GLY A 2 -21.64 -6.53 10.79
CA GLY A 2 -20.94 -5.59 11.69
C GLY A 2 -19.75 -4.78 11.16
N HIS A 3 -19.74 -4.40 9.88
CA HIS A 3 -18.66 -3.60 9.28
C HIS A 3 -18.56 -2.17 9.81
N GLU A 4 -19.59 -1.66 10.48
CA GLU A 4 -19.57 -0.30 11.06
C GLU A 4 -18.54 -0.14 12.19
N LYS A 5 -18.09 -1.24 12.80
CA LYS A 5 -17.09 -1.21 13.87
C LYS A 5 -15.64 -1.33 13.38
N PHE A 6 -15.40 -1.57 12.10
CA PHE A 6 -14.05 -1.70 11.56
C PHE A 6 -13.52 -0.38 11.01
N ILE A 7 -12.23 -0.15 11.23
CA ILE A 7 -11.52 0.92 10.56
C ILE A 7 -11.27 0.47 9.12
N LYS A 8 -11.79 1.22 8.16
CA LYS A 8 -11.63 0.95 6.73
C LYS A 8 -10.30 1.49 6.21
N PHE A 9 -9.73 0.77 5.27
CA PHE A 9 -8.52 1.12 4.54
C PHE A 9 -8.66 0.61 3.11
N ALA A 10 -7.91 1.22 2.19
CA ALA A 10 -7.78 0.78 0.81
C ALA A 10 -6.31 0.84 0.38
N VAL A 11 -5.95 -0.05 -0.54
CA VAL A 11 -4.64 -0.07 -1.19
C VAL A 11 -4.83 -0.03 -2.70
N LEU A 12 -3.90 0.63 -3.38
CA LEU A 12 -3.72 0.52 -4.81
C LEU A 12 -2.80 -0.68 -5.07
N LEU A 13 -3.17 -1.55 -6.00
CA LEU A 13 -2.27 -2.58 -6.54
C LEU A 13 -1.77 -2.12 -7.92
N PRO A 14 -0.69 -1.33 -7.98
CA PRO A 14 -0.19 -0.78 -9.24
C PRO A 14 0.52 -1.87 -10.06
N LEU A 15 0.04 -2.08 -11.29
CA LEU A 15 0.72 -2.84 -12.32
C LEU A 15 1.44 -1.86 -13.24
N VAL A 16 2.74 -2.07 -13.43
CA VAL A 16 3.59 -1.21 -14.28
C VAL A 16 4.33 -2.06 -15.29
N GLU A 17 4.36 -1.60 -16.54
CA GLU A 17 5.13 -2.26 -17.59
C GLU A 17 6.55 -1.71 -17.62
N VAL A 18 7.54 -2.59 -17.53
CA VAL A 18 8.96 -2.25 -17.58
C VAL A 18 9.63 -3.23 -18.54
N ASN A 19 10.21 -2.70 -19.62
CA ASN A 19 10.88 -3.48 -20.66
C ASN A 19 9.99 -4.59 -21.27
N GLY A 20 8.69 -4.36 -21.39
CA GLY A 20 7.73 -5.31 -21.96
C GLY A 20 7.16 -6.34 -20.97
N ASP A 21 7.61 -6.32 -19.71
CA ASP A 21 7.13 -7.21 -18.65
C ASP A 21 6.29 -6.45 -17.61
N VAL A 22 5.23 -7.10 -17.12
CA VAL A 22 4.36 -6.55 -16.06
C VAL A 22 5.00 -6.76 -14.69
N HIS A 23 5.13 -5.69 -13.94
CA HIS A 23 5.69 -5.64 -12.60
C HIS A 23 4.70 -5.05 -11.60
N ILE A 24 4.94 -5.30 -10.32
CA ILE A 24 4.17 -4.71 -9.21
C ILE A 24 5.03 -3.64 -8.54
N LEU A 25 4.46 -2.44 -8.37
CA LEU A 25 5.14 -1.34 -7.68
C LEU A 25 4.88 -1.37 -6.17
N PHE A 26 5.95 -1.22 -5.39
CA PHE A 26 5.92 -1.10 -3.93
C PHE A 26 6.51 0.24 -3.49
N GLU A 27 6.15 0.69 -2.28
CA GLU A 27 6.76 1.82 -1.60
C GLU A 27 7.52 1.37 -0.34
N VAL A 28 8.59 2.10 0.02
CA VAL A 28 9.19 2.03 1.36
C VAL A 28 8.64 3.19 2.18
N ARG A 29 7.97 2.87 3.29
CA ARG A 29 7.34 3.85 4.16
C ARG A 29 8.38 4.74 4.84
N SER A 30 8.13 6.05 4.87
CA SER A 30 8.99 7.00 5.57
C SER A 30 9.20 6.61 7.04
N LEU A 31 10.46 6.65 7.50
CA LEU A 31 10.83 6.35 8.89
C LEU A 31 10.20 7.31 9.91
N LYS A 32 9.71 8.48 9.46
CA LYS A 32 9.05 9.47 10.32
C LYS A 32 7.57 9.16 10.57
N MET A 33 6.99 8.17 9.92
CA MET A 33 5.56 7.86 10.08
C MET A 33 5.28 7.12 11.38
N ARG A 34 4.13 7.47 11.99
CA ARG A 34 3.66 6.85 13.23
C ARG A 34 3.32 5.37 13.09
N ARG A 35 2.87 4.92 11.91
CA ARG A 35 2.51 3.52 11.64
C ARG A 35 3.44 2.94 10.60
N GLN A 36 4.00 1.77 10.93
CA GLN A 36 4.78 0.93 10.03
C GLN A 36 5.92 1.69 9.32
N PRO A 37 6.77 2.45 10.04
CA PRO A 37 7.91 3.14 9.44
C PRO A 37 8.90 2.15 8.82
N GLY A 38 9.37 2.41 7.61
CA GLY A 38 10.39 1.61 6.92
C GLY A 38 9.89 0.32 6.26
N GLU A 39 8.60 -0.03 6.40
CA GLU A 39 8.05 -1.23 5.75
C GLU A 39 7.92 -1.06 4.23
N VAL A 40 8.13 -2.16 3.50
CA VAL A 40 7.78 -2.28 2.09
C VAL A 40 6.29 -2.63 2.00
N CYS A 41 5.50 -1.80 1.34
CA CYS A 41 4.06 -2.03 1.20
C CYS A 41 3.50 -1.53 -0.13
N PHE A 42 2.22 -1.81 -0.36
CA PHE A 42 1.47 -1.16 -1.44
C PHE A 42 1.10 0.27 -1.07
N PRO A 43 1.03 1.18 -2.05
CA PRO A 43 0.49 2.51 -1.81
C PRO A 43 -0.95 2.42 -1.28
N GLY A 44 -1.26 3.13 -0.21
CA GLY A 44 -2.58 3.06 0.40
C GLY A 44 -2.70 3.76 1.74
N GLY A 45 -3.91 3.72 2.29
CA GLY A 45 -4.26 4.46 3.49
C GLY A 45 -5.67 4.15 3.97
N ARG A 46 -6.10 4.91 4.99
CA ARG A 46 -7.52 4.96 5.34
C ARG A 46 -8.31 5.71 4.28
#